data_AF-A0A2X1YYK3-F1
#
_entry.id   AF-A0A2X1YYK3-F1
#
_cell.length_a   1.000
_cell.length_b   1.000
_cell.length_c   1.000
_cell.angle_alpha   90.00
_cell.angle_beta   90.00
_cell.angle_gamma   90.00
#
_symmetry.space_group_name_H-M   'P 1'
#
loop_
_entity.id
_entity.type
_entity.pdbx_description
1 polymer ?
#
loop_
_entity_poly.entity_id
_entity_poly.type
_entity_poly.pdbx_seq_one_letter_code
_entity_poly.pdbx_strand_id
1 'polypeptide(L)'
;MEKLDKEGNFIGKSDIFNKRTIKKAVIIDHTDRAIDALVLSISQKGKINFDYMEELTGKTRDKLIEELKGEIFLNLDSFEPNDMNPFKSAKELGDFSRTYVSADEYLSGNIRDKIEVVDSYIKNIEKELGKEENLEDSKLLKKELEELHFQKAKLVEVMPKALDASEITVRMGATWIPEQDYKKFMFDLLKTPVSSRWNIDIKYSDFTGEYRVEGKSSDRDNDLASFTYGTNRVNAYKLIEDTLNLRDTKVFDQVEDSDGKKKSVLNQKETMLARSKQEMIKEEFKSWIFDDVERRNRLVEDYNERFNSIRQREYDGSNLTFEGMNPEIELRAHQKDAIARGLFGGNTLLAHEVGAGKTFEMIGIAMESKRLG
;
A
#
# COMPACT_ATOMS: atom_id res chain seq x y z
N MET A 1 -6.81 -49.93 -7.60
CA MET A 1 -7.17 -48.97 -6.52
C MET A 1 -8.51 -49.35 -5.98
N GLU A 2 -8.54 -49.70 -4.70
CA GLU A 2 -9.71 -50.20 -3.99
C GLU A 2 -10.08 -49.17 -2.90
N LYS A 3 -11.37 -48.91 -2.71
CA LYS A 3 -11.89 -48.16 -1.57
C LYS A 3 -11.90 -49.10 -0.38
N LEU A 4 -11.10 -48.79 0.62
CA LEU A 4 -11.05 -49.51 1.89
C LEU A 4 -11.77 -48.68 2.97
N ASP A 5 -12.40 -49.33 3.94
CA ASP A 5 -12.96 -48.66 5.11
C ASP A 5 -11.85 -48.20 6.08
N LYS A 6 -12.24 -47.57 7.19
CA LYS A 6 -11.29 -47.12 8.23
C LYS A 6 -10.52 -48.27 8.89
N GLU A 7 -10.92 -49.51 8.65
CA GLU A 7 -10.37 -50.75 9.21
C GLU A 7 -9.60 -51.55 8.14
N GLY A 8 -9.52 -51.06 6.91
CA GLY A 8 -8.78 -51.68 5.81
C GLY A 8 -9.54 -52.74 5.02
N ASN A 9 -10.85 -52.91 5.24
CA ASN A 9 -11.66 -53.87 4.49
C ASN A 9 -12.15 -53.31 3.17
N PHE A 10 -12.23 -54.16 2.15
CA PHE A 10 -12.67 -53.82 0.81
C PHE A 10 -14.15 -53.38 0.79
N ILE A 11 -14.40 -52.10 0.50
CA ILE A 11 -15.74 -51.55 0.28
C ILE A 11 -16.12 -51.61 -1.21
N GLY A 12 -15.15 -51.47 -2.11
CA GLY A 12 -15.42 -51.47 -3.54
C GLY A 12 -14.25 -50.97 -4.40
N LYS A 13 -14.44 -50.96 -5.72
CA LYS A 13 -13.45 -50.39 -6.65
C LYS A 13 -13.49 -48.86 -6.59
N SER A 14 -12.32 -48.22 -6.71
CA SER A 14 -12.18 -46.76 -6.74
C SER A 14 -12.99 -46.12 -7.88
N ASP A 15 -13.38 -44.85 -7.70
CA ASP A 15 -14.27 -44.11 -8.61
C ASP A 15 -13.70 -44.03 -10.05
N ILE A 16 -12.39 -44.19 -10.22
CA ILE A 16 -11.71 -44.30 -11.53
C ILE A 16 -12.24 -45.43 -12.42
N PHE A 17 -12.85 -46.47 -11.84
CA PHE A 17 -13.40 -47.61 -12.58
C PHE A 17 -14.87 -47.44 -12.97
N ASN A 18 -15.60 -46.53 -12.31
CA ASN A 18 -17.05 -46.41 -12.46
C ASN A 18 -17.50 -45.02 -12.91
N LYS A 19 -16.63 -44.01 -12.80
CA LYS A 19 -16.94 -42.62 -13.12
C LYS A 19 -15.75 -41.94 -13.80
N ARG A 20 -16.05 -40.90 -14.60
CA ARG A 20 -15.03 -40.11 -15.29
C ARG A 20 -14.32 -39.22 -14.28
N THR A 21 -13.08 -39.54 -13.90
CA THR A 21 -12.29 -38.80 -12.91
C THR A 21 -11.48 -37.64 -13.49
N ILE A 22 -11.38 -37.55 -14.82
CA ILE A 22 -10.67 -36.48 -15.53
C ILE A 22 -11.58 -36.00 -16.68
N LYS A 23 -11.89 -34.70 -16.70
CA LYS A 23 -12.62 -34.06 -17.80
C LYS A 23 -11.60 -33.49 -18.81
N LYS A 24 -11.76 -33.82 -20.10
CA LYS A 24 -10.97 -33.22 -21.18
C LYS A 24 -11.30 -31.72 -21.25
N ALA A 25 -10.28 -30.88 -21.44
CA ALA A 25 -10.45 -29.45 -21.68
C ALA A 25 -11.45 -29.23 -22.83
N VAL A 26 -12.47 -28.42 -22.58
CA VAL A 26 -13.38 -27.94 -23.63
C VAL A 26 -12.79 -26.64 -24.11
N ILE A 27 -12.21 -26.66 -25.31
CA ILE A 27 -11.69 -25.46 -25.94
C ILE A 27 -12.91 -24.62 -26.33
N ILE A 28 -13.05 -23.45 -25.73
CA ILE A 28 -13.97 -22.43 -26.24
C ILE A 28 -13.27 -21.83 -27.46
N ASP A 29 -13.86 -22.04 -28.62
CA ASP A 29 -13.31 -21.64 -29.91
C ASP A 29 -13.95 -20.36 -30.47
N HIS A 30 -15.04 -19.87 -29.87
CA HIS A 30 -15.70 -18.63 -30.26
C HIS A 30 -16.47 -17.98 -29.11
N THR A 31 -16.49 -16.64 -29.07
CA THR A 31 -17.44 -15.85 -28.27
C THR A 31 -17.76 -14.52 -28.96
N ASP A 32 -19.02 -14.07 -28.90
CA ASP A 32 -19.43 -12.80 -29.51
C ASP A 32 -19.17 -11.58 -28.61
N ARG A 33 -18.94 -11.79 -27.31
CA ARG A 33 -18.85 -10.72 -26.30
C ARG A 33 -17.39 -10.47 -25.93
N ALA A 34 -16.93 -9.22 -26.02
CA ALA A 34 -15.56 -8.86 -25.68
C ALA A 34 -15.23 -9.16 -24.21
N ILE A 35 -16.18 -8.99 -23.29
CA ILE A 35 -15.98 -9.31 -21.87
C ILE A 35 -15.70 -10.80 -21.64
N ASP A 36 -16.41 -11.68 -22.35
CA ASP A 36 -16.21 -13.13 -22.24
C ASP A 36 -14.83 -13.51 -22.81
N ALA A 37 -14.41 -12.84 -23.90
CA ALA A 37 -13.06 -12.99 -24.45
C ALA A 37 -11.96 -12.47 -23.50
N LEU A 38 -12.18 -11.35 -22.82
CA LEU A 38 -11.25 -10.80 -21.82
C LEU A 38 -11.04 -11.80 -20.68
N VAL A 39 -12.14 -12.33 -20.16
CA VAL A 39 -12.15 -13.35 -19.11
C VAL A 39 -11.37 -14.59 -19.54
N LEU A 40 -11.60 -15.08 -20.76
CA LEU A 40 -10.85 -16.22 -21.30
C LEU A 40 -9.37 -15.90 -21.51
N SER A 41 -9.05 -14.69 -21.95
CA SER A 41 -7.68 -14.22 -22.14
C SER A 41 -6.90 -14.22 -20.82
N ILE A 42 -7.47 -13.62 -19.76
CA ILE A 42 -6.87 -13.62 -18.42
C ILE A 42 -6.74 -15.07 -17.90
N SER A 43 -7.81 -15.87 -18.01
CA SER A 43 -7.83 -17.25 -17.53
C SER A 43 -6.86 -18.16 -18.29
N GLN A 44 -6.65 -17.98 -19.59
CA GLN A 44 -5.83 -18.89 -20.40
C GLN A 44 -4.42 -18.38 -20.72
N LYS A 45 -4.21 -17.06 -20.73
CA LYS A 45 -2.93 -16.42 -21.07
C LYS A 45 -2.31 -15.69 -19.88
N GLY A 46 -3.02 -15.56 -18.76
CA GLY A 46 -2.55 -14.86 -17.56
C GLY A 46 -2.48 -13.35 -17.69
N LYS A 47 -2.87 -12.80 -18.85
CA LYS A 47 -2.84 -11.37 -19.19
C LYS A 47 -3.89 -11.07 -20.26
N ILE A 48 -4.12 -9.78 -20.50
CA ILE A 48 -4.90 -9.33 -21.66
C ILE A 48 -4.06 -9.58 -22.92
N ASN A 49 -4.39 -10.65 -23.64
CA ASN A 49 -3.82 -10.98 -24.93
C ASN A 49 -4.84 -10.68 -26.02
N PHE A 50 -4.62 -9.59 -26.76
CA PHE A 50 -5.54 -9.18 -27.82
C PHE A 50 -5.57 -10.14 -28.99
N ASP A 51 -4.42 -10.65 -29.46
CA ASP A 51 -4.37 -11.59 -30.59
C ASP A 51 -5.28 -12.80 -30.34
N TYR A 52 -5.25 -13.34 -29.13
CA TYR A 52 -6.13 -14.42 -28.70
C TYR A 52 -7.62 -14.01 -28.66
N MET A 53 -7.92 -12.78 -28.24
CA MET A 53 -9.29 -12.27 -28.21
C MET A 53 -9.83 -11.95 -29.61
N GLU A 54 -8.96 -11.50 -30.53
CA GLU A 54 -9.31 -11.31 -31.94
C GLU A 54 -9.64 -12.66 -32.60
N GLU A 55 -8.84 -13.70 -32.33
CA GLU A 55 -9.14 -15.07 -32.79
C GLU A 55 -10.48 -15.59 -32.27
N LEU A 56 -10.79 -15.35 -30.99
CA LEU A 56 -12.03 -15.81 -30.36
C LEU A 56 -13.28 -15.06 -30.82
N THR A 57 -13.16 -13.78 -31.18
CA THR A 57 -14.34 -12.92 -31.42
C THR A 57 -14.48 -12.48 -32.87
N GLY A 58 -13.41 -12.58 -33.68
CA GLY A 58 -13.31 -11.98 -35.00
C GLY A 58 -13.33 -10.44 -35.00
N LYS A 59 -13.23 -9.79 -33.83
CA LYS A 59 -13.18 -8.33 -33.70
C LYS A 59 -11.75 -7.85 -33.74
N THR A 60 -11.54 -6.63 -34.24
CA THR A 60 -10.23 -5.97 -34.21
C THR A 60 -9.89 -5.48 -32.80
N ARG A 61 -8.60 -5.33 -32.51
CA ARG A 61 -8.06 -4.75 -31.27
C ARG A 61 -8.72 -3.42 -30.93
N ASP A 62 -8.89 -2.53 -31.91
CA ASP A 62 -9.57 -1.25 -31.73
C ASP A 62 -11.00 -1.40 -31.22
N LYS A 63 -11.76 -2.32 -31.83
CA LYS A 63 -13.14 -2.59 -31.43
C LYS A 63 -13.22 -3.26 -30.06
N LEU A 64 -12.27 -4.14 -29.74
CA LEU A 64 -12.17 -4.76 -28.41
C LEU A 64 -11.86 -3.72 -27.34
N ILE A 65 -10.92 -2.79 -27.59
CA ILE A 65 -10.61 -1.69 -26.67
C ILE A 65 -11.83 -0.79 -26.43
N GLU A 66 -12.57 -0.48 -27.49
CA GLU A 66 -13.82 0.30 -27.39
C GLU A 66 -14.89 -0.41 -26.56
N GLU A 67 -15.16 -1.68 -26.85
CA GLU A 67 -16.17 -2.48 -26.14
C GLU A 67 -15.80 -2.78 -24.68
N LEU A 68 -14.51 -2.79 -24.35
CA LEU A 68 -13.97 -3.06 -23.01
C LEU A 68 -13.63 -1.80 -22.23
N LYS A 69 -14.04 -0.62 -22.69
CA LYS A 69 -13.76 0.64 -22.01
C LYS A 69 -14.33 0.61 -20.58
N GLY A 70 -13.45 0.78 -19.60
CA GLY A 70 -13.77 0.70 -18.17
C GLY A 70 -13.48 -0.66 -17.52
N GLU A 71 -13.35 -1.73 -18.32
CA GLU A 71 -12.93 -3.07 -17.87
C GLU A 71 -11.42 -3.27 -18.04
N ILE A 72 -10.81 -2.52 -18.96
CA ILE A 72 -9.38 -2.52 -19.23
C ILE A 72 -8.85 -1.09 -19.27
N PHE A 73 -7.59 -0.92 -18.89
CA PHE A 73 -6.89 0.36 -18.86
C PHE A 73 -5.48 0.22 -19.41
N LEU A 74 -4.97 1.28 -20.03
CA LEU A 74 -3.59 1.31 -20.47
C LEU A 74 -2.67 1.51 -19.27
N ASN A 75 -1.68 0.63 -19.11
CA ASN A 75 -0.75 0.74 -18.00
C ASN A 75 0.24 1.90 -18.22
N LEU A 76 0.02 2.99 -17.48
CA LEU A 76 0.93 4.13 -17.36
C LEU A 76 1.70 4.02 -16.05
N ASP A 77 2.66 3.10 -16.02
CA ASP A 77 3.51 2.80 -14.86
C ASP A 77 4.52 3.92 -14.56
N SER A 78 4.90 4.66 -15.59
CA SER A 78 5.81 5.79 -15.51
C SER A 78 5.49 6.84 -16.57
N PHE A 79 5.87 8.08 -16.31
CA PHE A 79 5.74 9.17 -17.27
C PHE A 79 6.93 9.20 -18.22
N GLU A 80 6.66 9.08 -19.52
CA GLU A 80 7.64 9.24 -20.59
C GLU A 80 7.43 10.58 -21.33
N PRO A 81 8.32 11.58 -21.15
CA PRO A 81 8.12 12.92 -21.71
C PRO A 81 8.09 13.01 -23.23
N ASN A 82 8.53 11.98 -23.95
CA ASN A 82 8.54 11.92 -25.41
C ASN A 82 7.32 11.18 -25.98
N ASP A 83 6.54 10.51 -25.14
CA ASP A 83 5.36 9.76 -25.54
C ASP A 83 4.14 10.70 -25.52
N MET A 84 3.77 11.22 -26.70
CA MET A 84 2.64 12.14 -26.88
C MET A 84 1.34 11.43 -27.24
N ASN A 85 1.41 10.13 -27.52
CA ASN A 85 0.31 9.36 -28.09
C ASN A 85 0.28 7.93 -27.54
N PRO A 86 0.23 7.76 -26.20
CA PRO A 86 0.31 6.45 -25.56
C PRO A 86 -0.80 5.50 -26.02
N PHE A 87 -2.02 5.98 -26.26
CA PHE A 87 -3.14 5.12 -26.65
C PHE A 87 -3.06 4.72 -28.13
N LYS A 88 -2.72 5.65 -29.03
CA LYS A 88 -2.43 5.31 -30.43
C LYS A 88 -1.28 4.32 -30.53
N SER A 89 -0.18 4.56 -29.83
CA SER A 89 0.99 3.67 -29.81
C SER A 89 0.62 2.27 -29.28
N ALA A 90 -0.28 2.16 -28.30
CA ALA A 90 -0.79 0.88 -27.79
C ALA A 90 -1.70 0.13 -28.77
N LYS A 91 -2.31 0.83 -29.73
CA LYS A 91 -3.11 0.25 -30.81
C LYS A 91 -2.24 -0.22 -31.97
N GLU A 92 -1.28 0.60 -32.39
CA GLU A 92 -0.45 0.35 -33.58
C GLU A 92 0.73 -0.58 -33.31
N LEU A 93 1.42 -0.41 -32.18
CA LEU A 93 2.59 -1.20 -31.81
C LEU A 93 2.24 -2.39 -30.90
N GLY A 94 0.98 -2.50 -30.48
CA GLY A 94 0.51 -3.56 -29.60
C GLY A 94 1.26 -3.60 -28.27
N ASP A 95 1.61 -4.81 -27.82
CA ASP A 95 2.29 -5.03 -26.53
C ASP A 95 3.76 -4.54 -26.52
N PHE A 96 4.32 -4.09 -27.65
CA PHE A 96 5.67 -3.53 -27.73
C PHE A 96 5.77 -2.07 -27.25
N SER A 97 4.64 -1.37 -27.11
CA SER A 97 4.59 -0.05 -26.49
C SER A 97 4.16 -0.16 -25.04
N ARG A 98 2.85 -0.22 -24.78
CA ARG A 98 2.25 -0.29 -23.45
C ARG A 98 1.15 -1.34 -23.42
N THR A 99 1.13 -2.13 -22.36
CA THR A 99 0.14 -3.19 -22.17
C THR A 99 -1.14 -2.65 -21.57
N TYR A 100 -2.27 -3.19 -22.00
CA TYR A 100 -3.52 -3.05 -21.26
C TYR A 100 -3.54 -4.04 -20.09
N VAL A 101 -4.06 -3.58 -18.97
CA VAL A 101 -4.31 -4.40 -17.77
C VAL A 101 -5.78 -4.27 -17.37
N SER A 102 -6.27 -5.21 -16.58
CA SER A 102 -7.66 -5.23 -16.14
C SER A 102 -7.96 -4.10 -15.15
N ALA A 103 -9.24 -3.78 -14.97
CA ALA A 103 -9.70 -2.76 -14.04
C ALA A 103 -9.23 -3.03 -12.60
N ASP A 104 -9.29 -4.27 -12.11
CA ASP A 104 -8.84 -4.62 -10.77
C ASP A 104 -7.34 -4.37 -10.56
N GLU A 105 -6.52 -4.51 -11.61
CA GLU A 105 -5.09 -4.24 -11.58
C GLU A 105 -4.78 -2.74 -11.68
N TYR A 106 -5.38 -2.05 -12.65
CA TYR A 106 -5.13 -0.62 -12.83
C TYR A 106 -5.65 0.22 -11.68
N LEU A 107 -6.82 -0.13 -11.14
CA LEU A 107 -7.49 0.62 -10.08
C LEU A 107 -7.08 0.16 -8.66
N SER A 108 -5.95 -0.53 -8.52
CA SER A 108 -5.35 -0.92 -7.24
C SER A 108 -3.90 -0.44 -7.10
N GLY A 109 -3.26 -0.66 -5.96
CA GLY A 109 -1.92 -0.15 -5.67
C GLY A 109 -1.94 1.32 -5.25
N ASN A 110 -0.85 2.05 -5.46
CA ASN A 110 -0.77 3.47 -5.12
C ASN A 110 -1.54 4.32 -6.14
N ILE A 111 -2.75 4.73 -5.77
CA ILE A 111 -3.66 5.49 -6.63
C ILE A 111 -3.15 6.92 -6.87
N ARG A 112 -2.49 7.53 -5.88
CA ARG A 112 -1.95 8.90 -6.02
C ARG A 112 -0.80 8.95 -7.01
N ASP A 113 0.14 8.04 -6.91
CA ASP A 113 1.27 7.95 -7.87
C ASP A 113 0.75 7.76 -9.29
N LYS A 114 -0.26 6.89 -9.49
CA LYS A 114 -0.89 6.69 -10.81
C LYS A 114 -1.56 7.96 -11.34
N ILE A 115 -2.25 8.72 -10.49
CA ILE A 115 -2.83 10.01 -10.88
C ILE A 115 -1.74 11.01 -11.25
N GLU A 116 -0.63 11.07 -10.50
CA GLU A 116 0.49 11.97 -10.79
C GLU A 116 1.13 11.67 -12.15
N VAL A 117 1.28 10.38 -12.49
CA VAL A 117 1.75 9.97 -13.83
C VAL A 117 0.77 10.43 -14.91
N VAL A 118 -0.53 10.19 -14.75
CA VAL A 118 -1.57 10.62 -15.71
C VAL A 118 -1.58 12.15 -15.84
N ASP A 119 -1.45 12.89 -14.74
CA ASP A 119 -1.39 14.36 -14.74
C ASP A 119 -0.16 14.89 -15.45
N SER A 120 0.98 14.20 -15.33
CA SER A 120 2.20 14.54 -16.07
C SER A 120 1.99 14.38 -17.58
N TYR A 121 1.33 13.31 -18.01
CA TYR A 121 0.92 13.12 -19.41
C TYR A 121 -0.03 14.22 -19.89
N ILE A 122 -1.12 14.48 -19.15
CA ILE A 122 -2.10 15.52 -19.49
C ILE A 122 -1.41 16.86 -19.69
N LYS A 123 -0.62 17.30 -18.70
CA LYS A 123 0.09 18.59 -18.75
C LYS A 123 1.04 18.69 -19.94
N ASN A 124 1.72 17.60 -20.28
CA ASN A 124 2.66 17.57 -21.40
C ASN A 124 1.93 17.68 -22.75
N ILE A 125 0.85 16.91 -22.91
CA ILE A 125 0.03 16.94 -24.14
C ILE A 125 -0.71 18.28 -24.29
N GLU A 126 -1.25 18.87 -23.21
CA GLU A 126 -1.87 20.19 -23.23
C GLU A 126 -0.89 21.28 -23.70
N LYS A 127 0.36 21.20 -23.22
CA LYS A 127 1.43 22.12 -23.62
C LYS A 127 1.76 21.99 -25.10
N GLU A 128 1.78 20.77 -25.64
CA GLU A 128 2.07 20.55 -27.06
C GLU A 128 0.88 20.93 -27.95
N LEU A 129 -0.34 20.63 -27.51
CA LEU A 129 -1.56 21.05 -28.18
C LEU A 129 -1.67 22.57 -28.32
N GLY A 130 -1.13 23.33 -27.36
CA GLY A 130 -1.07 24.80 -27.42
C GLY A 130 -0.10 25.36 -28.48
N LYS A 131 0.78 24.53 -29.04
CA LYS A 131 1.74 24.90 -30.10
C LYS A 131 1.43 24.26 -31.44
N GLU A 132 0.65 23.18 -31.45
CA GLU A 132 0.37 22.41 -32.65
C GLU A 132 -0.54 23.17 -33.61
N GLU A 133 -0.06 23.40 -34.82
CA GLU A 133 -0.80 24.09 -35.89
C GLU A 133 -1.47 23.11 -36.85
N ASN A 134 -1.01 21.85 -36.90
CA ASN A 134 -1.60 20.82 -37.73
C ASN A 134 -2.96 20.36 -37.14
N LEU A 135 -4.02 20.48 -37.94
CA LEU A 135 -5.38 20.09 -37.56
C LEU A 135 -5.54 18.61 -37.21
N GLU A 136 -4.82 17.73 -37.91
CA GLU A 136 -4.92 16.28 -37.76
C GLU A 136 -4.18 15.81 -36.51
N ASP A 137 -2.98 16.34 -36.27
CA ASP A 137 -2.20 16.08 -35.04
C ASP A 137 -2.91 16.67 -33.81
N SER A 138 -3.44 17.90 -33.92
CA SER A 138 -4.28 18.51 -32.87
C SER A 138 -5.49 17.65 -32.53
N LYS A 139 -6.16 17.06 -33.52
CA LYS A 139 -7.31 16.16 -33.31
C LYS A 139 -6.88 14.86 -32.63
N LEU A 140 -5.70 14.32 -32.96
CA LEU A 140 -5.14 13.15 -32.29
C LEU A 140 -4.85 13.45 -30.82
N LEU A 141 -4.11 14.52 -30.52
CA LEU A 141 -3.76 14.91 -29.15
C LEU A 141 -5.01 15.14 -28.28
N LYS A 142 -6.09 15.71 -28.85
CA LYS A 142 -7.38 15.84 -28.15
C LYS A 142 -7.99 14.50 -27.77
N LYS A 143 -7.93 13.49 -28.65
CA LYS A 143 -8.42 12.14 -28.32
C LYS A 143 -7.58 11.48 -27.24
N GLU A 144 -6.26 11.64 -27.29
CA GLU A 144 -5.35 11.13 -26.24
C GLU A 144 -5.69 11.78 -24.89
N LEU A 145 -5.94 13.10 -24.84
CA LEU A 145 -6.40 13.79 -23.64
C LEU A 145 -7.74 13.26 -23.12
N GLU A 146 -8.72 13.01 -23.99
CA GLU A 146 -10.01 12.43 -23.61
C GLU A 146 -9.84 11.08 -22.91
N GLU A 147 -8.96 10.21 -23.43
CA GLU A 147 -8.68 8.91 -22.80
C GLU A 147 -7.89 9.06 -21.49
N LEU A 148 -6.90 9.96 -21.41
CA LEU A 148 -6.19 10.26 -20.15
C LEU A 148 -7.14 10.78 -19.07
N HIS A 149 -8.03 11.71 -19.41
CA HIS A 149 -9.03 12.23 -18.49
C HIS A 149 -10.00 11.14 -18.02
N PHE A 150 -10.39 10.22 -18.91
CA PHE A 150 -11.20 9.07 -18.54
C PHE A 150 -10.47 8.16 -17.53
N GLN A 151 -9.19 7.82 -17.77
CA GLN A 151 -8.42 7.01 -16.82
C GLN A 151 -8.25 7.73 -15.47
N LYS A 152 -7.95 9.04 -15.49
CA LYS A 152 -7.86 9.86 -14.27
C LYS A 152 -9.15 9.84 -13.48
N ALA A 153 -10.30 10.02 -14.14
CA ALA A 153 -11.60 10.00 -13.47
C ALA A 153 -11.84 8.67 -12.74
N LYS A 154 -11.49 7.54 -13.37
CA LYS A 154 -11.59 6.22 -12.75
C LYS A 154 -10.64 6.00 -11.58
N LEU A 155 -9.42 6.54 -11.63
CA LEU A 155 -8.52 6.54 -10.47
C LEU A 155 -9.06 7.38 -9.31
N VAL A 156 -9.66 8.55 -9.61
CA VAL A 156 -10.27 9.42 -8.58
C VAL A 156 -11.47 8.75 -7.91
N GLU A 157 -12.30 8.02 -8.67
CA GLU A 157 -13.44 7.26 -8.13
C GLU A 157 -13.02 6.22 -7.09
N VAL A 158 -11.84 5.62 -7.25
CA VAL A 158 -11.31 4.56 -6.35
C VAL A 158 -10.31 5.07 -5.32
N MET A 159 -10.13 6.39 -5.22
CA MET A 159 -9.25 7.00 -4.22
C MET A 159 -9.67 6.54 -2.81
N PRO A 160 -8.74 6.08 -1.96
CA PRO A 160 -9.05 5.75 -0.58
C PRO A 160 -9.77 6.90 0.12
N LYS A 161 -10.81 6.57 0.89
CA LYS A 161 -11.55 7.56 1.68
C LYS A 161 -10.57 8.25 2.63
N ALA A 162 -10.54 9.59 2.60
CA ALA A 162 -9.70 10.36 3.49
C ALA A 162 -10.00 10.02 4.96
N LEU A 163 -8.95 9.73 5.71
CA LEU A 163 -9.00 9.49 7.14
C LEU A 163 -9.17 10.82 7.86
N ASP A 164 -9.99 10.83 8.90
CA ASP A 164 -10.09 11.97 9.81
C ASP A 164 -9.05 11.91 10.93
N ALA A 165 -8.94 12.99 11.72
CA ALA A 165 -7.98 13.07 12.82
C ALA A 165 -8.21 12.01 13.92
N SER A 166 -9.44 11.51 14.09
CA SER A 166 -9.76 10.48 15.08
C SER A 166 -9.33 9.08 14.63
N GLU A 167 -9.21 8.87 13.32
CA GLU A 167 -8.72 7.63 12.71
C GLU A 167 -7.18 7.59 12.63
N ILE A 168 -6.50 8.71 12.84
CA ILE A 168 -5.04 8.82 12.75
C ILE A 168 -4.41 8.74 14.16
N THR A 169 -3.60 7.71 14.39
CA THR A 169 -2.80 7.61 15.62
C THR A 169 -1.39 8.16 15.40
N VAL A 170 -1.07 9.29 16.03
CA VAL A 170 0.26 9.89 15.95
C VAL A 170 1.14 9.47 17.12
N ARG A 171 2.33 8.95 16.82
CA ARG A 171 3.38 8.69 17.80
C ARG A 171 4.37 9.85 17.83
N MET A 172 4.74 10.31 19.02
CA MET A 172 5.80 11.30 19.17
C MET A 172 7.12 10.73 18.64
N GLY A 173 7.82 11.48 17.79
CA GLY A 173 9.00 11.01 17.06
C GLY A 173 8.71 10.47 15.66
N ALA A 174 7.45 10.45 15.22
CA ALA A 174 7.12 10.18 13.83
C ALA A 174 7.72 11.25 12.92
N THR A 175 8.52 10.84 11.94
CA THR A 175 9.33 11.71 11.09
C THR A 175 8.54 12.50 10.05
N TRP A 176 7.29 12.12 9.79
CA TRP A 176 6.39 12.87 8.92
C TRP A 176 5.82 14.13 9.59
N ILE A 177 5.89 14.21 10.93
CA ILE A 177 5.51 15.42 11.66
C ILE A 177 6.63 16.45 11.53
N PRO A 178 6.33 17.68 11.10
CA PRO A 178 7.33 18.74 11.02
C PRO A 178 7.99 19.04 12.37
N GLU A 179 9.30 19.30 12.35
CA GLU A 179 10.09 19.68 13.52
C GLU A 179 9.50 20.87 14.29
N GLN A 180 8.90 21.82 13.56
CA GLN A 180 8.27 23.00 14.14
C GLN A 180 7.09 22.66 15.05
N ASP A 181 6.36 21.58 14.78
CA ASP A 181 5.26 21.13 15.65
C ASP A 181 5.81 20.53 16.94
N TYR A 182 6.88 19.75 16.89
CA TYR A 182 7.55 19.26 18.11
C TYR A 182 8.12 20.39 18.96
N LYS A 183 8.72 21.40 18.31
CA LYS A 183 9.23 22.60 18.99
C LYS A 183 8.10 23.38 19.67
N LYS A 184 7.00 23.61 18.96
CA LYS A 184 5.81 24.29 19.50
C LYS A 184 5.22 23.50 20.68
N PHE A 185 5.07 22.18 20.53
CA PHE A 185 4.61 21.31 21.62
C PHE A 185 5.49 21.41 22.86
N MET A 186 6.82 21.30 22.71
CA MET A 186 7.76 21.42 23.81
C MET A 186 7.60 22.75 24.57
N PHE A 187 7.48 23.86 23.86
CA PHE A 187 7.29 25.17 24.48
C PHE A 187 5.90 25.36 25.10
N ASP A 188 4.86 24.77 24.51
CA ASP A 188 3.49 24.84 25.03
C ASP A 188 3.32 23.97 26.27
N LEU A 189 3.94 22.79 26.30
CA LEU A 189 3.93 21.84 27.41
C LEU A 189 4.66 22.42 28.62
N LEU A 190 5.88 22.92 28.40
CA LEU A 190 6.73 23.43 29.47
C LEU A 190 6.50 24.91 29.78
N LYS A 191 5.60 25.58 29.05
CA LYS A 191 5.36 27.03 29.15
C LYS A 191 6.66 27.84 29.14
N THR A 192 7.62 27.44 28.30
CA THR A 192 8.97 28.00 28.27
C THR A 192 8.92 29.52 28.03
N PRO A 193 9.57 30.33 28.88
CA PRO A 193 9.61 31.78 28.75
C PRO A 193 10.20 32.23 27.40
N VAL A 194 9.67 33.32 26.85
CA VAL A 194 10.12 33.85 25.54
C VAL A 194 11.62 34.13 25.50
N SER A 195 12.21 34.61 26.61
CA SER A 195 13.65 34.82 26.74
C SER A 195 14.47 33.54 26.58
N SER A 196 13.98 32.41 27.11
CA SER A 196 14.65 31.11 27.06
C SER A 196 14.51 30.43 25.68
N ARG A 197 13.44 30.72 24.93
CA ARG A 197 13.16 30.11 23.61
C ARG A 197 14.25 30.38 22.57
N TRP A 198 14.99 31.47 22.68
CA TRP A 198 16.12 31.78 21.78
C TRP A 198 17.28 30.81 21.91
N ASN A 199 17.43 30.19 23.08
CA ASN A 199 18.54 29.31 23.40
C ASN A 199 18.16 27.83 23.39
N ILE A 200 16.92 27.49 23.03
CA ILE A 200 16.40 26.12 23.05
C ILE A 200 15.84 25.80 21.68
N ASP A 201 16.26 24.67 21.11
CA ASP A 201 15.83 24.24 19.79
C ASP A 201 15.68 22.72 19.73
N ILE A 202 14.89 22.24 18.77
CA ILE A 202 14.83 20.82 18.40
C ILE A 202 15.35 20.75 16.99
N LYS A 203 16.33 19.87 16.71
CA LYS A 203 16.86 19.66 15.37
C LYS A 203 16.81 18.20 15.01
N TYR A 204 16.29 17.89 13.82
CA TYR A 204 16.41 16.57 13.23
C TYR A 204 17.68 16.46 12.37
N SER A 205 18.41 15.36 12.50
CA SER A 205 19.58 15.07 11.67
C SER A 205 19.26 13.98 10.66
N ASP A 206 19.14 14.35 9.38
CA ASP A 206 18.89 13.38 8.29
C ASP A 206 20.00 12.31 8.18
N PHE A 207 21.23 12.66 8.55
CA PHE A 207 22.36 11.73 8.52
C PHE A 207 22.29 10.64 9.60
N THR A 208 21.83 10.99 10.81
CA THR A 208 21.76 10.03 11.93
C THR A 208 20.36 9.48 12.16
N GLY A 209 19.32 10.11 11.61
CA GLY A 209 17.93 9.80 11.90
C GLY A 209 17.50 10.17 13.32
N GLU A 210 18.22 11.07 13.99
CA GLU A 210 17.98 11.41 15.40
C GLU A 210 17.54 12.87 15.58
N TYR A 211 16.63 13.07 16.54
CA TYR A 211 16.29 14.38 17.08
C TYR A 211 17.25 14.77 18.20
N ARG A 212 17.67 16.03 18.22
CA ARG A 212 18.47 16.61 19.30
C ARG A 212 17.78 17.85 19.85
N VAL A 213 17.62 17.90 21.16
CA VAL A 213 17.18 19.11 21.86
C VAL A 213 18.42 19.88 22.32
N GLU A 214 18.63 21.07 21.76
CA GLU A 214 19.68 22.01 22.12
C GLU A 214 19.25 22.87 23.31
N GLY A 215 20.22 23.34 24.10
CA GLY A 215 19.91 24.25 25.21
C GLY A 215 19.10 23.66 26.36
N LYS A 216 19.12 22.34 26.57
CA LYS A 216 18.33 21.64 27.61
C LYS A 216 18.46 22.22 29.02
N SER A 217 19.54 22.98 29.29
CA SER A 217 19.80 23.60 30.58
C SER A 217 19.60 25.12 30.59
N SER A 218 18.96 25.69 29.58
CA SER A 218 18.71 27.13 29.46
C SER A 218 17.49 27.58 30.28
N ASP A 219 16.59 26.65 30.63
CA ASP A 219 15.35 26.91 31.38
C ASP A 219 15.35 26.16 32.73
N ARG A 220 16.39 26.38 33.55
CA ARG A 220 16.63 25.60 34.79
C ARG A 220 15.64 25.89 35.91
N ASP A 221 15.16 27.13 35.96
CA ASP A 221 14.25 27.60 37.01
C ASP A 221 12.78 27.29 36.70
N ASN A 222 12.52 26.48 35.66
CA ASN A 222 11.18 26.08 35.27
C ASN A 222 10.73 24.81 36.00
N ASP A 223 9.80 24.96 36.94
CA ASP A 223 9.24 23.86 37.71
C ASP A 223 8.52 22.81 36.86
N LEU A 224 7.92 23.21 35.72
CA LEU A 224 7.31 22.25 34.80
C LEU A 224 8.36 21.34 34.17
N ALA A 225 9.51 21.91 33.79
CA ALA A 225 10.62 21.17 33.20
C ALA A 225 11.40 20.33 34.23
N SER A 226 11.45 20.77 35.49
CA SER A 226 12.25 20.14 36.55
C SER A 226 11.46 19.10 37.37
N PHE A 227 10.15 19.29 37.57
CA PHE A 227 9.36 18.46 38.50
C PHE A 227 8.05 17.89 37.90
N THR A 228 7.31 18.68 37.12
CA THR A 228 6.01 18.22 36.58
C THR A 228 6.19 17.22 35.46
N TYR A 229 6.97 17.57 34.43
CA TYR A 229 7.29 16.71 33.30
C TYR A 229 8.74 16.20 33.34
N GLY A 230 9.52 16.65 34.33
CA GLY A 230 10.87 16.16 34.61
C GLY A 230 10.97 15.44 35.94
N THR A 231 12.20 15.14 36.32
CA THR A 231 12.60 14.61 37.62
C THR A 231 13.80 15.40 38.12
N ASN A 232 14.10 15.29 39.43
CA ASN A 232 15.31 15.88 40.01
C ASN A 232 16.62 15.41 39.33
N ARG A 233 16.59 14.25 38.65
CA ARG A 233 17.75 13.64 37.99
C ARG A 233 17.81 13.89 36.49
N VAL A 234 16.66 14.08 35.84
CA VAL A 234 16.53 14.24 34.39
C VAL A 234 15.42 15.25 34.10
N ASN A 235 15.77 16.34 33.43
CA ASN A 235 14.82 17.38 33.05
C ASN A 235 13.93 16.96 31.87
N ALA A 236 12.78 17.62 31.73
CA ALA A 236 11.81 17.31 30.69
C ALA A 236 12.37 17.46 29.26
N TYR A 237 13.28 18.41 29.01
CA TYR A 237 13.93 18.57 27.70
C TYR A 237 14.72 17.32 27.28
N LYS A 238 15.39 16.65 28.22
CA LYS A 238 16.06 15.38 27.95
C LYS A 238 15.07 14.25 27.72
N LEU A 239 13.99 14.20 28.51
CA LEU A 239 12.93 13.21 28.33
C LEU A 239 12.20 13.36 26.98
N ILE A 240 11.98 14.60 26.53
CA ILE A 240 11.43 14.93 25.20
C ILE A 240 12.38 14.44 24.11
N GLU A 241 13.68 14.73 24.20
CA GLU A 241 14.68 14.22 23.25
C GLU A 241 14.65 12.69 23.17
N ASP A 242 14.68 12.00 24.32
CA ASP A 242 14.67 10.54 24.34
C ASP A 242 13.35 10.00 23.75
N THR A 243 12.22 10.65 24.04
CA THR A 243 10.90 10.27 23.52
C THR A 243 10.80 10.46 22.01
N LEU A 244 11.30 11.57 21.46
CA LEU A 244 11.38 11.82 20.01
C LEU A 244 12.20 10.75 19.28
N ASN A 245 13.20 10.18 19.96
CA ASN A 245 14.04 9.11 19.43
C ASN A 245 13.54 7.70 19.79
N LEU A 246 12.33 7.56 20.33
CA LEU A 246 11.74 6.29 20.76
C LEU A 246 12.61 5.53 21.78
N ARG A 247 13.33 6.26 22.63
CA ARG A 247 14.21 5.74 23.68
C ARG A 247 13.58 5.90 25.06
N ASP A 248 13.64 4.84 25.85
CA ASP A 248 13.39 4.94 27.29
C ASP A 248 14.59 5.59 27.99
N THR A 249 14.32 6.64 28.76
CA THR A 249 15.35 7.25 29.59
C THR A 249 15.77 6.29 30.71
N LYS A 250 17.09 6.11 30.86
CA LYS A 250 17.71 5.32 31.92
C LYS A 250 18.54 6.23 32.82
N VAL A 251 18.34 6.13 34.13
CA VAL A 251 19.10 6.91 35.12
C VAL A 251 20.11 5.99 35.79
N PHE A 252 21.36 6.42 35.84
CA PHE A 252 22.44 5.67 36.48
C PHE A 252 23.00 6.43 37.68
N ASP A 253 23.42 5.68 38.69
CA ASP A 253 24.21 6.15 39.82
C ASP A 253 25.67 5.74 39.67
N GLN A 254 26.57 6.57 40.18
CA GLN A 254 27.99 6.27 40.24
C GLN A 254 28.29 5.67 41.61
N VAL A 255 28.67 4.39 41.64
CA VAL A 255 29.09 3.69 42.86
C VAL A 255 30.58 3.40 42.76
N GLU A 256 31.32 3.69 43.81
CA GLU A 256 32.76 3.42 43.87
C GLU A 256 32.99 1.98 44.34
N ASP A 257 33.79 1.22 43.60
CA ASP A 257 34.17 -0.15 43.95
C ASP A 257 35.27 -0.15 45.03
N SER A 258 35.56 -1.31 45.62
CA SER A 258 36.58 -1.45 46.67
C SER A 258 38.00 -1.01 46.25
N ASP A 259 38.25 -0.88 44.95
CA ASP A 259 39.51 -0.41 44.34
C ASP A 259 39.49 1.09 43.92
N GLY A 260 38.47 1.87 44.32
CA GLY A 260 38.36 3.30 43.98
C GLY A 260 37.91 3.60 42.54
N LYS A 261 37.45 2.58 41.80
CA LYS A 261 36.94 2.74 40.43
C LYS A 261 35.44 3.03 40.44
N LYS A 262 35.01 4.08 39.72
CA LYS A 262 33.60 4.44 39.57
C LYS A 262 32.89 3.49 38.58
N LYS A 263 31.85 2.82 39.04
CA LYS A 263 30.98 1.95 38.25
C LYS A 263 29.59 2.58 38.13
N SER A 264 29.08 2.62 36.90
CA SER A 264 27.73 3.08 36.61
C SER A 264 26.72 1.95 36.87
N VAL A 265 25.83 2.15 37.84
CA VAL A 265 24.78 1.18 38.21
C VAL A 265 23.41 1.77 37.90
N LEU A 266 22.53 1.01 37.26
CA LEU A 266 21.20 1.47 36.90
C LEU A 266 20.37 1.74 38.16
N ASN A 267 19.89 2.97 38.31
CA ASN A 267 18.94 3.33 39.36
C ASN A 267 17.53 2.98 38.89
N GLN A 268 16.99 1.86 39.37
CA GLN A 268 15.67 1.38 38.98
C GLN A 268 14.55 2.36 39.37
N LYS A 269 14.64 2.97 40.55
CA LYS A 269 13.61 3.90 41.06
C LYS A 269 13.54 5.16 40.19
N GLU A 270 14.67 5.83 40.00
CA GLU A 270 14.73 7.06 39.19
C GLU A 270 14.44 6.79 37.71
N THR A 271 14.84 5.62 37.19
CA THR A 271 14.47 5.19 35.83
C THR A 271 12.97 4.98 35.68
N MET A 272 12.30 4.36 36.66
CA MET A 272 10.83 4.22 36.63
C MET A 272 10.13 5.57 36.70
N LEU A 273 10.62 6.50 37.51
CA LEU A 273 10.08 7.87 37.56
C LEU A 273 10.25 8.59 36.22
N ALA A 274 11.44 8.55 35.62
CA ALA A 274 11.70 9.16 34.31
C ALA A 274 10.76 8.58 33.23
N ARG A 275 10.58 7.25 33.19
CA ARG A 275 9.65 6.59 32.26
C ARG A 275 8.20 7.02 32.48
N SER A 276 7.75 7.10 33.72
CA SER A 276 6.40 7.61 34.03
C SER A 276 6.20 9.04 33.53
N LYS A 277 7.22 9.90 33.63
CA LYS A 277 7.19 11.25 33.05
C LYS A 277 7.19 11.25 31.52
N GLN A 278 7.94 10.34 30.87
CA GLN A 278 7.85 10.17 29.41
C GLN A 278 6.44 9.76 28.96
N GLU A 279 5.77 8.85 29.67
CA GLU A 279 4.38 8.49 29.34
C GLU A 279 3.43 9.67 29.49
N MET A 280 3.58 10.47 30.55
CA MET A 280 2.81 11.71 30.72
C MET A 280 3.03 12.67 29.53
N ILE A 281 4.27 12.89 29.10
CA ILE A 281 4.60 13.74 27.94
C ILE A 281 3.94 13.19 26.67
N LYS A 282 3.93 11.86 26.46
CA LYS A 282 3.29 11.22 25.30
C LYS A 282 1.78 11.44 25.30
N GLU A 283 1.11 11.32 26.44
CA GLU A 283 -0.34 11.55 26.55
C GLU A 283 -0.72 13.01 26.31
N GLU A 284 0.06 13.95 26.84
CA GLU A 284 -0.12 15.38 26.55
C GLU A 284 0.10 15.66 25.05
N PHE A 285 1.10 15.04 24.42
CA PHE A 285 1.33 15.18 22.99
C PHE A 285 0.15 14.67 22.14
N LYS A 286 -0.41 13.50 22.48
CA LYS A 286 -1.58 12.94 21.79
C LYS A 286 -2.78 13.87 21.86
N SER A 287 -3.00 14.49 23.02
CA SER A 287 -4.10 15.44 23.20
C SER A 287 -3.83 16.75 22.44
N TRP A 288 -2.58 17.22 22.48
CA TRP A 288 -2.18 18.49 21.86
C TRP A 288 -2.17 18.43 20.34
N ILE A 289 -1.69 17.36 19.70
CA ILE A 289 -1.37 17.35 18.27
C ILE A 289 -2.55 17.73 17.36
N PHE A 290 -3.78 17.36 17.73
CA PHE A 290 -5.01 17.65 16.96
C PHE A 290 -5.97 18.67 17.61
N ASP A 291 -5.55 19.30 18.71
CA ASP A 291 -6.35 20.32 19.42
C ASP A 291 -6.52 21.61 18.58
N ASP A 292 -5.45 22.02 17.89
CA ASP A 292 -5.46 23.19 17.01
C ASP A 292 -6.01 22.84 15.62
N VAL A 293 -7.00 23.60 15.14
CA VAL A 293 -7.72 23.30 13.89
C VAL A 293 -6.81 23.40 12.66
N GLU A 294 -5.95 24.42 12.59
CA GLU A 294 -5.06 24.62 11.45
C GLU A 294 -4.00 23.51 11.38
N ARG A 295 -3.35 23.21 12.51
CA ARG A 295 -2.38 22.11 12.61
C ARG A 295 -3.05 20.77 12.30
N ARG A 296 -4.24 20.51 12.84
CA ARG A 296 -4.98 19.27 12.59
C ARG A 296 -5.25 19.07 11.11
N ASN A 297 -5.83 20.08 10.44
CA ASN A 297 -6.19 19.95 9.03
C ASN A 297 -4.94 19.69 8.18
N ARG A 298 -3.85 20.44 8.41
CA ARG A 298 -2.58 20.25 7.70
C ARG A 298 -2.00 18.86 7.91
N LEU A 299 -1.93 18.37 9.15
CA LEU A 299 -1.35 17.05 9.45
C LEU A 299 -2.22 15.91 8.91
N VAL A 300 -3.55 16.06 8.93
CA VAL A 300 -4.48 15.08 8.35
C VAL A 300 -4.29 15.00 6.84
N GLU A 301 -4.16 16.15 6.16
CA GLU A 301 -3.87 16.22 4.73
C GLU A 301 -2.53 15.56 4.39
N ASP A 302 -1.45 15.98 5.07
CA ASP A 302 -0.10 15.41 4.91
C ASP A 302 -0.09 13.88 5.11
N TYR A 303 -0.84 13.38 6.10
CA TYR A 303 -0.95 11.95 6.37
C TYR A 303 -1.68 11.21 5.25
N ASN A 304 -2.80 11.76 4.78
CA ASN A 304 -3.61 11.14 3.73
C ASN A 304 -2.89 11.11 2.38
N GLU A 305 -2.08 12.12 2.07
CA GLU A 305 -1.25 12.15 0.87
C GLU A 305 -0.13 11.12 0.90
N ARG A 306 0.54 10.96 2.05
CA ARG A 306 1.70 10.07 2.18
C ARG A 306 1.35 8.62 2.39
N PHE A 307 0.30 8.35 3.17
CA PHE A 307 0.01 7.00 3.68
C PHE A 307 -1.33 6.45 3.23
N ASN A 308 -2.33 7.30 2.95
CA ASN A 308 -3.66 6.86 2.51
C ASN A 308 -3.81 6.89 0.98
N SER A 309 -2.92 6.14 0.32
CA SER A 309 -2.81 6.16 -1.14
C SER A 309 -2.94 4.77 -1.76
N ILE A 310 -2.88 3.70 -0.95
CA ILE A 310 -2.88 2.32 -1.43
C ILE A 310 -4.29 1.73 -1.38
N ARG A 311 -4.82 1.33 -2.53
CA ARG A 311 -6.02 0.48 -2.64
C ARG A 311 -5.61 -0.97 -2.84
N GLN A 312 -6.17 -1.88 -2.04
CA GLN A 312 -5.92 -3.31 -2.21
C GLN A 312 -6.56 -3.82 -3.51
N ARG A 313 -5.86 -4.72 -4.22
CA ARG A 313 -6.41 -5.41 -5.39
C ARG A 313 -7.42 -6.46 -4.92
N GLU A 314 -8.60 -6.43 -5.51
CA GLU A 314 -9.63 -7.45 -5.35
C GLU A 314 -9.47 -8.46 -6.48
N TYR A 315 -9.41 -9.75 -6.15
CA TYR A 315 -9.26 -10.82 -7.13
C TYR A 315 -10.56 -11.60 -7.21
N ASP A 316 -11.09 -11.75 -8.42
CA ASP A 316 -12.25 -12.59 -8.71
C ASP A 316 -11.80 -13.84 -9.47
N GLY A 317 -11.87 -15.00 -8.81
CA GLY A 317 -11.54 -16.29 -9.40
C GLY A 317 -12.74 -17.02 -10.02
N SER A 318 -13.92 -16.40 -10.05
CA SER A 318 -15.16 -17.04 -10.51
C SER A 318 -15.04 -17.65 -11.91
N ASN A 319 -14.22 -17.02 -12.75
CA ASN A 319 -14.02 -17.40 -14.15
C ASN A 319 -12.78 -18.27 -14.41
N LEU A 320 -12.03 -18.65 -13.38
CA LEU A 320 -10.91 -19.57 -13.55
C LEU A 320 -11.43 -20.95 -13.96
N THR A 321 -10.87 -21.47 -15.04
CA THR A 321 -11.16 -22.81 -15.53
C THR A 321 -10.13 -23.77 -14.95
N PHE A 322 -10.52 -24.54 -13.93
CA PHE A 322 -9.64 -25.54 -13.29
C PHE A 322 -9.57 -26.82 -14.13
N GLU A 323 -8.80 -26.78 -15.20
CA GLU A 323 -8.68 -27.89 -16.14
C GLU A 323 -8.02 -29.12 -15.48
N GLY A 324 -8.58 -30.30 -15.70
CA GLY A 324 -8.09 -31.54 -15.09
C GLY A 324 -8.41 -31.68 -13.59
N MET A 325 -9.11 -30.72 -12.97
CA MET A 325 -9.65 -30.88 -11.62
C MET A 325 -10.73 -31.97 -11.59
N ASN A 326 -10.78 -32.73 -10.50
CA ASN A 326 -11.81 -33.75 -10.29
C ASN A 326 -13.21 -33.07 -10.28
N PRO A 327 -14.16 -33.48 -11.15
CA PRO A 327 -15.49 -32.88 -11.20
C PRO A 327 -16.30 -32.99 -9.91
N GLU A 328 -15.96 -33.91 -9.00
CA GLU A 328 -16.64 -34.03 -7.70
C GLU A 328 -16.16 -33.00 -6.67
N ILE A 329 -15.10 -32.23 -6.97
CA ILE A 329 -14.57 -31.19 -6.10
C ILE A 329 -15.02 -29.83 -6.62
N GLU A 330 -15.90 -29.17 -5.87
CA GLU A 330 -16.29 -27.79 -6.14
C GLU A 330 -15.60 -26.83 -5.17
N LEU A 331 -14.78 -25.94 -5.73
CA LEU A 331 -14.12 -24.89 -4.97
C LEU A 331 -15.14 -23.80 -4.59
N ARG A 332 -15.07 -23.37 -3.33
CA ARG A 332 -15.84 -22.22 -2.81
C ARG A 332 -15.31 -20.93 -3.41
N ALA A 333 -16.13 -19.87 -3.43
CA ALA A 333 -15.77 -18.57 -3.97
C ALA A 333 -14.42 -18.06 -3.43
N HIS A 334 -14.25 -18.05 -2.10
CA HIS A 334 -13.00 -17.58 -1.47
C HIS A 334 -11.76 -18.38 -1.89
N GLN A 335 -11.92 -19.67 -2.22
CA GLN A 335 -10.81 -20.51 -2.68
C GLN A 335 -10.41 -20.16 -4.10
N LYS A 336 -11.41 -19.87 -4.95
CA LYS A 336 -11.16 -19.41 -6.32
C LYS A 336 -10.46 -18.06 -6.31
N ASP A 337 -10.93 -17.13 -5.49
CA ASP A 337 -10.33 -15.79 -5.34
C ASP A 337 -8.90 -15.88 -4.78
N ALA A 338 -8.65 -16.78 -3.83
CA ALA A 338 -7.32 -17.06 -3.32
C ALA A 338 -6.40 -17.65 -4.40
N ILE A 339 -6.91 -18.52 -5.27
CA ILE A 339 -6.15 -19.02 -6.41
C ILE A 339 -5.86 -17.90 -7.41
N ALA A 340 -6.86 -17.09 -7.78
CA ALA A 340 -6.67 -15.92 -8.65
C ALA A 340 -5.62 -14.96 -8.08
N ARG A 341 -5.66 -14.69 -6.78
CA ARG A 341 -4.63 -13.92 -6.08
C ARG A 341 -3.25 -14.55 -6.18
N GLY A 342 -3.14 -15.87 -6.01
CA GLY A 342 -1.88 -16.59 -6.16
C GLY A 342 -1.32 -16.57 -7.59
N LEU A 343 -2.19 -16.57 -8.59
CA LEU A 343 -1.81 -16.54 -10.01
C LEU A 343 -1.40 -15.14 -10.48
N PHE A 344 -2.15 -14.11 -10.07
CA PHE A 344 -2.01 -12.75 -10.62
C PHE A 344 -1.39 -11.74 -9.64
N GLY A 345 -1.33 -12.05 -8.35
CA GLY A 345 -0.93 -11.13 -7.30
C GLY A 345 0.53 -11.20 -6.86
N GLY A 346 1.37 -11.95 -7.56
CA GLY A 346 2.78 -12.13 -7.21
C GLY A 346 2.96 -12.78 -5.83
N ASN A 347 3.82 -12.19 -4.98
CA ASN A 347 4.09 -12.71 -3.63
C ASN A 347 2.83 -12.69 -2.75
N THR A 348 2.27 -13.88 -2.50
CA THR A 348 0.95 -14.03 -1.87
C THR A 348 1.03 -14.74 -0.52
N LEU A 349 0.42 -14.14 0.51
CA LEU A 349 0.16 -14.78 1.81
C LEU A 349 -1.35 -15.06 1.93
N LEU A 350 -1.72 -16.34 2.13
CA LEU A 350 -3.08 -16.80 2.37
C LEU A 350 -3.25 -17.21 3.84
N ALA A 351 -3.64 -16.28 4.70
CA ALA A 351 -3.78 -16.48 6.14
C ALA A 351 -5.19 -16.98 6.55
N HIS A 352 -5.67 -18.06 5.91
CA HIS A 352 -6.98 -18.63 6.24
C HIS A 352 -6.95 -19.49 7.51
N GLU A 353 -8.08 -19.60 8.20
CA GLU A 353 -8.25 -20.47 9.38
C GLU A 353 -8.05 -21.97 9.06
N VAL A 354 -7.90 -22.80 10.09
CA VAL A 354 -7.79 -24.25 9.95
C VAL A 354 -9.11 -24.81 9.39
N GLY A 355 -9.05 -25.67 8.37
CA GLY A 355 -10.23 -26.24 7.73
C GLY A 355 -10.84 -25.41 6.59
N ALA A 356 -10.32 -24.21 6.31
CA ALA A 356 -10.78 -23.36 5.19
C ALA A 356 -10.46 -23.92 3.79
N GLY A 357 -9.67 -25.00 3.71
CA GLY A 357 -9.32 -25.66 2.46
C GLY A 357 -8.06 -25.12 1.78
N LYS A 358 -7.10 -24.56 2.56
CA LYS A 358 -5.79 -24.08 2.08
C LYS A 358 -5.03 -25.06 1.18
N THR A 359 -5.17 -26.36 1.41
CA THR A 359 -4.54 -27.38 0.57
C THR A 359 -5.11 -27.38 -0.86
N PHE A 360 -6.42 -27.21 -1.02
CA PHE A 360 -7.04 -27.09 -2.34
C PHE A 360 -6.59 -25.82 -3.06
N GLU A 361 -6.49 -24.71 -2.32
CA GLU A 361 -5.99 -23.43 -2.85
C GLU A 361 -4.55 -23.59 -3.38
N MET A 362 -3.64 -24.14 -2.58
CA MET A 362 -2.23 -24.33 -2.98
C MET A 362 -2.06 -25.27 -4.18
N ILE A 363 -2.84 -26.37 -4.22
CA ILE A 363 -2.82 -27.30 -5.35
C ILE A 363 -3.38 -26.61 -6.61
N GLY A 364 -4.49 -25.87 -6.47
CA GLY A 364 -5.09 -25.12 -7.56
C GLY A 364 -4.12 -24.09 -8.14
N ILE A 365 -3.45 -23.31 -7.29
CA ILE A 365 -2.39 -22.37 -7.70
C ILE A 365 -1.30 -23.12 -8.46
N ALA A 366 -0.75 -24.20 -7.91
CA ALA A 366 0.34 -24.93 -8.57
C ALA A 366 -0.05 -25.53 -9.93
N MET A 367 -1.27 -26.07 -10.04
CA MET A 367 -1.79 -26.62 -11.29
C MET A 367 -1.98 -25.54 -12.35
N GLU A 368 -2.62 -24.42 -11.98
CA GLU A 368 -2.91 -23.33 -12.90
C GLU A 368 -1.66 -22.54 -13.27
N SER A 369 -0.73 -22.29 -12.34
CA SER A 369 0.57 -21.67 -12.64
C SER A 369 1.33 -22.48 -13.69
N LYS A 370 1.40 -23.81 -13.51
CA LYS A 370 2.06 -24.69 -14.49
C LYS A 370 1.38 -24.66 -15.86
N ARG A 371 0.05 -24.48 -15.90
CA ARG A 371 -0.72 -24.40 -17.15
C ARG A 371 -0.47 -23.08 -17.88
N LEU A 372 -0.40 -21.98 -17.12
CA LEU A 372 -0.16 -20.63 -17.65
C LEU A 372 1.29 -20.39 -18.09
N GLY A 373 2.24 -21.11 -17.49
CA GLY A 373 3.66 -21.04 -17.82
C GLY A 373 4.48 -20.43 -16.69
#